data_AF-A0A6B0TQ86-F1
#
_entry.id   AF-A0A6B0TQ86-F1
#
_cell.length_a   1.000
_cell.length_b   1.000
_cell.length_c   1.000
_cell.angle_alpha   90.00
_cell.angle_beta   90.00
_cell.angle_gamma   90.00
#
_symmetry.space_group_name_H-M   'P 1'
#
loop_
_entity.id
_entity.type
_entity.pdbx_description
1 polymer ?
#
loop_
_entity_poly.entity_id
_entity_poly.type
_entity_poly.pdbx_seq_one_letter_code
_entity_poly.pdbx_strand_id
1 'polypeptide(L)' 'MFAGRILPFLLAGAMLAGCGTETGDRALTGAAIGGASTAVLGPGALIGAGVGGVVGAVTEPDDIYLGKPVYK' A
#
# COMPACT_ATOMS: atom_id res chain seq x y z
N MET A 1 12.84 -17.57 -7.86
CA MET A 1 13.72 -16.48 -8.35
C MET A 1 13.05 -15.10 -8.36
N PHE A 2 11.72 -14.99 -8.43
CA PHE A 2 11.05 -13.67 -8.39
C PHE A 2 11.05 -13.00 -7.02
N ALA A 3 10.83 -13.74 -5.92
CA ALA A 3 10.73 -13.21 -4.54
C ALA A 3 11.86 -12.25 -4.13
N GLY A 4 13.11 -12.53 -4.49
CA GLY A 4 14.27 -11.68 -4.16
C GLY A 4 14.30 -10.33 -4.92
N ARG A 5 13.60 -10.22 -6.06
CA ARG A 5 13.53 -8.99 -6.87
C ARG A 5 12.30 -8.12 -6.54
N ILE A 6 11.21 -8.73 -6.05
CA ILE A 6 9.96 -8.04 -5.66
C ILE A 6 10.01 -7.47 -4.24
N LEU A 7 10.84 -8.03 -3.36
CA LEU A 7 11.02 -7.56 -1.99
C LEU A 7 11.32 -6.04 -1.88
N PRO A 8 12.26 -5.44 -2.64
CA PRO A 8 12.50 -4.00 -2.56
C PRO A 8 11.31 -3.16 -3.05
N PHE A 9 10.53 -3.67 -4.01
CA PHE A 9 9.32 -2.99 -4.52
C PHE A 9 8.18 -3.01 -3.50
N LEU A 10 7.98 -4.13 -2.80
CA LEU A 10 7.03 -4.24 -1.70
C LEU A 10 7.43 -3.36 -0.52
N LEU A 11 8.72 -3.32 -0.20
CA LEU A 11 9.24 -2.50 0.90
C LEU A 11 9.12 -0.99 0.58
N ALA A 12 9.45 -0.59 -0.65
CA ALA A 12 9.25 0.78 -1.13
C ALA A 12 7.77 1.16 -1.20
N GLY A 13 6.89 0.23 -1.61
CA GLY A 13 5.45 0.41 -1.59
C GLY A 13 4.90 0.58 -0.18
N ALA A 14 5.35 -0.23 0.79
CA ALA A 14 4.97 -0.10 2.18
C ALA A 14 5.44 1.24 2.79
N MET A 15 6.64 1.70 2.43
CA MET A 15 7.13 3.03 2.83
C MET A 15 6.28 4.16 2.25
N LEU A 16 5.79 4.00 1.01
CA LEU A 16 4.89 4.96 0.36
C LEU A 16 3.46 4.89 0.93
N ALA A 17 2.99 3.71 1.34
CA ALA A 17 1.68 3.50 1.98
C ALA A 17 1.59 4.11 3.38
N GLY A 18 2.70 4.17 4.13
CA GLY A 18 2.77 4.89 5.40
C GLY A 18 3.06 6.39 5.24
N CYS A 19 3.20 6.89 4.01
CA CYS A 19 3.38 8.31 3.72
C CYS A 19 1.99 8.94 3.52
N GLY A 20 1.48 9.61 4.57
CA GLY A 20 0.08 10.06 4.63
C GLY A 20 -0.34 10.39 6.06
N THR A 21 -0.87 11.59 6.31
CA THR A 21 -1.38 12.00 7.64
C THR A 21 -2.87 11.80 7.80
N GLU A 22 -3.59 11.42 6.73
CA GLU A 22 -5.02 11.17 6.74
C GLU A 22 -5.31 9.71 6.39
N THR A 23 -6.31 9.13 7.07
CA THR A 23 -6.76 7.75 6.89
C THR A 23 -7.19 7.46 5.44
N GLY A 24 -7.76 8.45 4.74
CA GLY A 24 -8.16 8.32 3.34
C GLY A 24 -6.99 8.12 2.38
N ASP A 25 -5.87 8.82 2.59
CA ASP A 25 -4.66 8.64 1.78
C ASP A 25 -4.05 7.25 1.98
N ARG A 26 -4.04 6.78 3.23
CA ARG A 26 -3.53 5.44 3.59
C ARG A 26 -4.40 4.34 2.99
N ALA A 27 -5.72 4.47 3.05
CA ALA A 27 -6.66 3.56 2.42
C ALA A 27 -6.50 3.53 0.89
N LEU A 28 -6.39 4.70 0.25
CA LEU A 28 -6.24 4.79 -1.20
C LEU A 28 -4.92 4.18 -1.66
N THR A 29 -3.81 4.48 -0.97
CA THR A 29 -2.49 3.92 -1.30
C THR A 29 -2.42 2.42 -1.02
N GLY A 30 -2.99 1.96 0.10
CA GLY A 30 -3.10 0.53 0.42
C GLY A 30 -3.90 -0.23 -0.64
N ALA A 31 -5.01 0.35 -1.11
CA ALA A 31 -5.81 -0.21 -2.20
C ALA A 31 -5.06 -0.22 -3.54
N ALA A 32 -4.35 0.86 -3.87
CA ALA A 32 -3.58 0.97 -5.10
C ALA A 32 -2.45 -0.07 -5.14
N ILE A 33 -1.68 -0.22 -4.06
CA ILE A 33 -0.55 -1.16 -3.99
C ILE A 33 -1.04 -2.61 -3.90
N GLY A 34 -2.06 -2.87 -3.06
CA GLY A 34 -2.67 -4.19 -2.95
C GLY A 34 -3.29 -4.65 -4.27
N GLY A 35 -3.94 -3.74 -4.98
CA GLY A 35 -4.51 -4.02 -6.31
C GLY A 35 -3.44 -4.21 -7.38
N ALA A 36 -2.43 -3.33 -7.45
CA ALA A 36 -1.36 -3.45 -8.43
C ALA A 36 -0.51 -4.71 -8.22
N SER A 37 -0.18 -5.04 -6.96
CA SER A 37 0.61 -6.23 -6.64
C SER A 37 -0.11 -7.52 -7.06
N THR A 38 -1.40 -7.62 -6.76
CA THR A 38 -2.18 -8.80 -7.13
C THR A 38 -2.53 -8.83 -8.62
N ALA A 39 -2.71 -7.69 -9.28
CA ALA A 39 -2.89 -7.59 -10.74
C ALA A 39 -1.69 -8.11 -11.53
N VAL A 40 -0.47 -7.83 -11.06
CA VAL A 40 0.77 -8.33 -11.68
C VAL A 40 0.94 -9.84 -11.45
N LEU A 41 0.38 -10.38 -10.37
CA LEU A 41 0.48 -11.79 -9.98
C LEU A 41 -0.70 -12.65 -10.46
N GLY A 42 -1.80 -12.07 -10.96
CA GLY A 42 -2.98 -12.78 -11.44
C GLY A 42 -4.28 -11.97 -11.36
N PRO A 43 -5.46 -12.60 -11.50
CA PRO A 43 -6.76 -11.92 -11.45
C PRO A 43 -7.23 -11.51 -10.03
N GLY A 44 -6.30 -11.08 -9.17
CA GLY A 44 -6.56 -10.75 -7.75
C GLY A 44 -6.76 -9.27 -7.45
N ALA A 45 -6.68 -8.39 -8.46
CA ALA A 45 -6.60 -6.93 -8.30
C ALA A 45 -7.68 -6.33 -7.37
N LEU A 46 -8.94 -6.74 -7.52
CA LEU A 46 -10.03 -6.24 -6.67
C LEU A 46 -9.92 -6.72 -5.22
N ILE A 47 -9.49 -7.96 -5.03
CA ILE A 47 -9.31 -8.54 -3.69
C ILE A 47 -8.11 -7.89 -3.02
N GLY A 48 -6.98 -7.74 -3.72
CA GLY A 48 -5.81 -7.07 -3.21
C GLY A 48 -6.07 -5.60 -2.93
N ALA A 49 -6.83 -4.90 -3.77
CA ALA A 49 -7.25 -3.53 -3.52
C ALA A 49 -8.19 -3.43 -2.31
N GLY A 50 -9.14 -4.36 -2.15
CA GLY A 50 -10.02 -4.40 -0.99
C GLY A 50 -9.25 -4.64 0.30
N VAL A 51 -8.41 -5.67 0.35
CA VAL A 51 -7.60 -6.00 1.53
C VAL A 51 -6.63 -4.87 1.86
N GLY A 52 -5.89 -4.36 0.86
CA GLY A 52 -4.95 -3.27 1.07
C GLY A 52 -5.63 -1.96 1.47
N GLY A 53 -6.81 -1.68 0.93
CA GLY A 53 -7.60 -0.51 1.28
C GLY A 53 -8.16 -0.56 2.70
N VAL A 54 -8.64 -1.74 3.13
CA VAL A 54 -9.08 -1.95 4.52
C VAL A 54 -7.91 -1.78 5.48
N VAL A 55 -6.76 -2.40 5.19
CA VAL A 55 -5.55 -2.27 6.02
C VAL A 55 -5.12 -0.80 6.14
N GLY A 56 -5.14 -0.05 5.03
CA GLY A 56 -4.84 1.38 5.06
C GLY A 56 -5.89 2.23 5.78
N ALA A 57 -7.15 1.82 5.77
CA ALA A 57 -8.25 2.51 6.46
C ALA A 57 -8.26 2.27 7.98
N VAL A 58 -7.71 1.15 8.45
CA VAL A 58 -7.62 0.82 9.89
C VAL A 58 -6.28 1.18 10.52
N THR A 59 -5.33 1.73 9.74
CA THR A 59 -4.02 2.14 10.24
C THR A 59 -3.95 3.66 10.35
N GLU A 60 -3.49 4.16 11.48
CA GLU A 60 -3.40 5.59 11.77
C GLU A 60 -1.95 6.11 11.61
N PRO A 61 -1.75 7.43 11.44
CA PRO A 61 -0.43 8.02 11.41
C PRO A 61 0.38 7.77 12.69
N ASP A 62 -0.30 7.67 13.84
CA ASP A 62 0.31 7.37 15.13
C ASP A 62 0.84 5.92 15.24
N ASP A 63 0.34 4.99 14.42
CA ASP A 63 0.90 3.64 14.35
C ASP A 63 2.27 3.66 13.66
N ILE A 64 2.33 4.32 12.50
CA ILE A 64 3.51 4.37 11.62
C ILE A 64 3.54 5.73 10.90
N TYR A 65 4.41 6.64 11.35
CA TYR A 65 4.59 7.97 10.78
C TYR A 65 5.83 8.05 9.88
N LEU A 66 5.64 8.02 8.56
CA LEU A 66 6.73 8.13 7.57
C LEU A 66 6.77 9.50 6.87
N GLY A 67 5.99 10.47 7.35
CA GLY A 67 5.93 11.83 6.81
C GLY A 67 4.78 12.07 5.83
N LYS A 68 4.88 13.16 5.07
CA LYS A 68 3.84 13.63 4.12
C LYS A 68 4.11 13.08 2.71
N PRO A 69 3.07 12.61 2.00
CA PRO A 69 3.23 12.07 0.65
C PRO A 69 3.69 13.15 -0.33
N VAL A 70 4.64 12.79 -1.19
CA VAL A 70 5.26 13.70 -2.17
C VAL A 70 4.31 14.08 -3.32
N TYR A 71 3.19 13.36 -3.45
CA TYR A 71 2.19 13.50 -4.51
C TYR A 71 0.93 14.26 -4.05
N LYS A 72 0.98 14.92 -2.89
CA LYS A 72 -0.11 15.70 -2.31
C LYS A 72 0.08 17.19 -2.54
#